data_AF-A0AB35NER8-F1
#
_entry.id   AF-A0AB35NER8-F1
#
_cell.length_a   1.000
_cell.length_b   1.000
_cell.length_c   1.000
_cell.angle_alpha   90.00
_cell.angle_beta   90.00
_cell.angle_gamma   90.00
#
_symmetry.space_group_name_H-M   'P 1'
#
loop_
_entity.id
_entity.type
_entity.pdbx_description
1 polymer ?
#
loop_
_entity_poly.entity_id
_entity_poly.type
_entity_poly.pdbx_seq_one_letter_code
_entity_poly.pdbx_strand_id
1 'polypeptide(L)'
;MSSGTPQSSSWSSGNELGTAKWQGQQIYLTDIIENVQRATAASDDFKHIKFELTFGAFTIFKACTEGKKIDLKIEAFVMANGHDASREIKKQCKQTDCFDDFFFDLSRACNQVSLSSIAFSRKSGLAKLACSRFGSPVLLINIATEIAKVFAEIAKAVLKSSELNAATERAHYAKVIRRIEQRGIPCDVELLQHLHTDSAALWQNLVEHHDPEQLVYINGRFDLRAFARFVDAAGIDYPSTPAGLPDLKKLGDMAKSFPILKDIYTLYKLDSQLRSQKLQLNSDNRLIAELKPLATITGRHAPSSNSFVMGLAKPFRSLVTPEKGSVLFVLDYVAQEVGIAAVLSGEQALQRAYLHGDIYLTFAKQIGLVPDDATKQSHAAERDLCKTVFIAVLYGMGVSTLAQLLGCTHVDAAELLAGHRQNYPQLWLWQEAIIKQAREEHELRTASGWRVFVDHSTKPTTLKNWPIQAVGADILRKAVMDCDNAGLRVLAPLHDAIMFESSIEDHEVHIHQAQTLMVNAAKHWLSDFPLRLDTQLVFPGQTLCPTNVTGLKHFVGASLANLRGK
;
A
#
# COMPACT_ATOMS: atom_id res chain seq x y z
N MET A 1 -8.76 -73.37 17.88
CA MET A 1 -9.18 -73.53 19.29
C MET A 1 -8.45 -72.49 20.13
N SER A 2 -8.92 -72.26 21.35
CA SER A 2 -8.38 -71.30 22.34
C SER A 2 -6.88 -71.56 22.66
N SER A 3 -6.11 -70.67 23.30
CA SER A 3 -6.41 -69.68 24.36
C SER A 3 -5.18 -68.80 24.66
N GLY A 4 -5.39 -67.65 25.32
CA GLY A 4 -4.44 -67.16 26.34
C GLY A 4 -3.60 -65.92 26.01
N THR A 5 -3.93 -64.80 26.65
CA THR A 5 -2.99 -63.71 26.95
C THR A 5 -1.94 -64.12 27.98
N PRO A 6 -0.77 -63.45 28.02
CA PRO A 6 -0.39 -62.78 29.27
C PRO A 6 0.23 -61.38 29.09
N GLN A 7 0.50 -60.72 30.22
CA GLN A 7 0.74 -59.28 30.39
C GLN A 7 2.20 -58.81 30.24
N SER A 8 2.32 -57.52 29.90
CA SER A 8 3.33 -56.51 30.31
C SER A 8 4.70 -56.91 30.88
N SER A 9 5.76 -56.37 30.28
CA SER A 9 6.96 -55.73 30.89
C SER A 9 8.03 -55.56 29.79
N SER A 10 9.00 -54.65 29.85
CA SER A 10 9.18 -53.37 30.55
C SER A 10 10.27 -52.60 29.78
N TRP A 11 10.27 -51.26 29.81
CA TRP A 11 11.32 -50.49 29.14
C TRP A 11 12.66 -50.62 29.88
N SER A 12 13.74 -50.86 29.15
CA SER A 12 15.11 -50.56 29.58
C SER A 12 15.65 -49.35 28.83
N SER A 13 16.39 -48.49 29.53
CA SER A 13 16.97 -47.27 29.01
C SER A 13 18.37 -47.49 28.43
N GLY A 14 18.70 -46.79 27.36
CA GLY A 14 20.04 -46.78 26.76
C GLY A 14 20.14 -45.73 25.66
N ASN A 15 21.07 -44.77 25.82
CA ASN A 15 21.35 -43.75 24.82
C ASN A 15 22.04 -44.36 23.59
N GLU A 16 21.71 -43.91 22.38
CA GLU A 16 22.71 -43.50 21.38
C GLU A 16 22.09 -42.70 20.21
N LEU A 17 22.92 -41.93 19.51
CA LEU A 17 22.50 -40.97 18.48
C LEU A 17 22.05 -41.65 17.18
N GLY A 18 20.74 -41.73 16.95
CA GLY A 18 20.16 -42.08 15.65
C GLY A 18 20.04 -40.87 14.71
N THR A 19 21.11 -40.49 14.00
CA THR A 19 20.98 -39.52 12.88
C THR A 19 20.30 -40.16 11.68
N ALA A 20 18.97 -40.02 11.59
CA ALA A 20 18.22 -40.39 10.40
C ALA A 20 18.43 -39.36 9.27
N LYS A 21 19.35 -39.65 8.33
CA LYS A 21 19.36 -38.96 7.03
C LYS A 21 18.11 -39.37 6.25
N TRP A 22 17.12 -38.49 6.19
CA TRP A 22 15.96 -38.70 5.32
C TRP A 22 16.36 -38.40 3.87
N GLN A 23 16.61 -39.45 3.10
CA GLN A 23 16.66 -39.36 1.63
C GLN A 23 15.24 -39.17 1.11
N GLY A 24 15.05 -38.19 0.22
CA GLY A 24 13.74 -37.61 -0.04
C GLY A 24 12.72 -38.59 -0.61
N GLN A 25 11.49 -38.49 -0.12
CA GLN A 25 10.32 -39.11 -0.75
C GLN A 25 9.05 -38.28 -0.48
N GLN A 26 8.01 -38.61 -1.23
CA GLN A 26 6.68 -38.02 -1.16
C GLN A 26 6.02 -38.38 0.19
N ILE A 27 5.58 -37.39 0.97
CA ILE A 27 4.90 -37.61 2.26
C ILE A 27 3.38 -37.56 2.01
N TYR A 28 2.63 -38.54 2.51
CA TYR A 28 1.18 -38.59 2.37
C TYR A 28 0.49 -37.85 3.54
N LEU A 29 -0.68 -37.27 3.27
CA LEU A 29 -1.43 -36.46 4.25
C LEU A 29 -1.80 -37.26 5.51
N THR A 30 -1.95 -38.58 5.38
CA THR A 30 -2.16 -39.55 6.46
C THR A 30 -1.01 -39.57 7.47
N ASP A 31 0.24 -39.46 7.00
CA ASP A 31 1.43 -39.49 7.86
C ASP A 31 1.49 -38.23 8.75
N ILE A 32 0.99 -37.11 8.25
CA ILE A 32 0.86 -35.86 9.01
C ILE A 32 -0.15 -36.04 10.14
N ILE A 33 -1.31 -36.64 9.85
CA ILE A 33 -2.37 -36.92 10.82
C ILE A 33 -1.87 -37.92 11.88
N GLU A 34 -1.21 -39.01 11.48
CA GLU A 34 -0.67 -39.99 12.42
C GLU A 34 0.44 -39.42 13.31
N ASN A 35 1.34 -38.58 12.78
CA ASN A 35 2.39 -37.96 13.58
C ASN A 35 1.83 -36.96 14.59
N VAL A 36 0.77 -36.21 14.23
CA VAL A 36 0.02 -35.37 15.18
C VAL A 36 -0.68 -36.24 16.23
N GLN A 37 -1.32 -37.35 15.84
CA GLN A 37 -1.96 -38.28 16.76
C GLN A 37 -0.96 -38.94 17.73
N ARG A 38 0.20 -39.41 17.25
CA ARG A 38 1.29 -39.93 18.08
C ARG A 38 1.87 -38.88 19.03
N ALA A 39 1.99 -37.62 18.59
CA ALA A 39 2.41 -36.53 19.46
C ALA A 39 1.37 -36.19 20.54
N THR A 40 0.06 -36.31 20.25
CA THR A 40 -1.00 -36.13 21.25
C THR A 40 -1.21 -37.33 22.18
N ALA A 41 -0.81 -38.54 21.77
CA ALA A 41 -0.95 -39.77 22.57
C ALA A 41 0.09 -39.89 23.71
N ALA A 42 1.04 -38.95 23.82
CA ALA A 42 2.12 -38.97 24.80
C ALA A 42 1.82 -38.16 26.09
N SER A 43 0.58 -37.68 26.31
CA SER A 43 0.22 -36.92 27.51
C SER A 43 -1.28 -37.01 27.82
N ASP A 44 -1.62 -37.59 28.97
CA ASP A 44 -2.99 -37.95 29.37
C ASP A 44 -3.93 -36.79 29.77
N ASP A 45 -3.50 -35.52 29.66
CA ASP A 45 -4.15 -34.39 30.35
C ASP A 45 -4.79 -33.35 29.40
N PHE A 46 -5.53 -33.83 28.39
CA PHE A 46 -6.26 -32.99 27.43
C PHE A 46 -7.77 -33.25 27.40
N LYS A 47 -8.54 -32.53 28.22
CA LYS A 47 -10.00 -32.41 28.05
C LYS A 47 -10.34 -31.26 27.11
N HIS A 48 -10.75 -31.63 25.89
CA HIS A 48 -11.13 -30.78 24.74
C HIS A 48 -10.00 -29.98 24.07
N ILE A 49 -9.59 -30.47 22.91
CA ILE A 49 -8.96 -29.67 21.85
C ILE A 49 -9.99 -29.54 20.72
N LYS A 50 -10.34 -28.30 20.35
CA LYS A 50 -11.18 -27.99 19.19
C LYS A 50 -10.32 -27.30 18.14
N PHE A 51 -10.14 -27.95 16.99
CA PHE A 51 -9.49 -27.34 15.83
C PHE A 51 -10.50 -26.49 15.04
N GLU A 52 -10.08 -25.31 14.58
CA GLU A 52 -10.87 -24.40 13.75
C GLU A 52 -9.95 -23.87 12.65
N LEU A 53 -10.19 -24.28 11.41
CA LEU A 53 -9.35 -24.00 10.23
C LEU A 53 -9.91 -22.79 9.46
N THR A 54 -9.03 -21.89 9.01
CA THR A 54 -9.38 -20.66 8.25
C THR A 54 -8.29 -20.38 7.19
N PHE A 55 -8.63 -19.80 6.02
CA PHE A 55 -8.14 -20.31 4.70
C PHE A 55 -7.26 -19.37 3.83
N GLY A 56 -5.96 -19.69 3.60
CA GLY A 56 -5.06 -19.03 2.61
C GLY A 56 -3.71 -18.45 3.09
N ALA A 57 -3.30 -17.23 2.67
CA ALA A 57 -1.95 -16.66 2.85
C ALA A 57 -1.80 -15.35 3.68
N PHE A 58 -0.99 -15.42 4.74
CA PHE A 58 0.05 -14.45 5.18
C PHE A 58 1.06 -15.20 6.07
N THR A 59 2.37 -14.90 5.96
CA THR A 59 3.38 -15.41 6.90
C THR A 59 3.69 -14.36 7.96
N ILE A 60 3.22 -14.56 9.20
CA ILE A 60 3.50 -13.67 10.33
C ILE A 60 4.58 -14.28 11.23
N PHE A 61 5.77 -13.68 11.20
CA PHE A 61 6.70 -13.68 12.32
C PHE A 61 6.99 -12.24 12.72
N LYS A 62 6.33 -11.77 13.79
CA LYS A 62 6.79 -10.65 14.63
C LYS A 62 6.72 -11.11 16.07
N ALA A 63 7.81 -11.66 16.58
CA ALA A 63 7.98 -11.88 18.01
C ALA A 63 8.32 -10.54 18.66
N CYS A 64 7.35 -9.90 19.32
CA CYS A 64 7.64 -8.87 20.30
C CYS A 64 7.87 -9.55 21.64
N THR A 65 9.08 -9.43 22.19
CA THR A 65 9.43 -9.96 23.52
C THR A 65 9.42 -8.83 24.55
N GLU A 66 8.23 -8.47 25.03
CA GLU A 66 8.06 -7.73 26.29
C GLU A 66 6.94 -8.37 27.12
N GLY A 67 7.32 -9.06 28.20
CA GLY A 67 6.39 -9.75 29.10
C GLY A 67 5.92 -11.13 28.62
N LYS A 68 5.14 -11.80 29.49
CA LYS A 68 4.69 -13.20 29.34
C LYS A 68 3.55 -13.38 28.32
N LYS A 69 3.69 -12.89 27.08
CA LYS A 69 2.66 -13.00 26.04
C LYS A 69 3.25 -12.97 24.63
N ILE A 70 2.85 -13.92 23.79
CA ILE A 70 3.10 -13.91 22.34
C ILE A 70 1.75 -14.07 21.65
N ASP A 71 1.32 -13.06 20.90
CA ASP A 71 0.10 -13.11 20.10
C ASP A 71 0.41 -13.64 18.69
N LEU A 72 0.07 -14.90 18.42
CA LEU A 72 0.16 -15.49 17.08
C LEU A 72 -1.19 -15.35 16.36
N LYS A 73 -1.20 -14.48 15.35
CA LYS A 73 -2.28 -14.37 14.35
C LYS A 73 -1.74 -14.93 13.04
N ILE A 74 -2.43 -15.90 12.45
CA ILE A 74 -2.12 -16.43 11.11
C ILE A 74 -3.39 -16.24 10.30
N GLU A 75 -3.36 -15.32 9.33
CA GLU A 75 -4.57 -14.81 8.68
C GLU A 75 -4.66 -15.13 7.20
N ALA A 76 -5.85 -15.63 6.85
CA ALA A 76 -6.05 -16.63 5.81
C ALA A 76 -6.67 -16.11 4.49
N PHE A 77 -5.97 -15.95 3.34
CA PHE A 77 -6.61 -15.63 2.02
C PHE A 77 -5.95 -16.27 0.76
N VAL A 78 -6.68 -17.01 -0.11
CA VAL A 78 -6.18 -17.40 -1.47
C VAL A 78 -6.27 -16.18 -2.40
N MET A 79 -5.16 -15.48 -2.56
CA MET A 79 -5.10 -14.17 -3.22
C MET A 79 -5.07 -14.28 -4.75
N ALA A 80 -6.21 -14.63 -5.36
CA ALA A 80 -6.39 -14.50 -6.80
C ALA A 80 -6.21 -13.03 -7.25
N ASN A 81 -6.79 -12.05 -6.53
CA ASN A 81 -6.92 -10.66 -6.99
C ASN A 81 -6.79 -9.56 -5.89
N GLY A 82 -6.20 -9.85 -4.72
CA GLY A 82 -6.15 -8.86 -3.61
C GLY A 82 -7.48 -8.58 -2.89
N HIS A 83 -8.58 -9.06 -3.46
CA HIS A 83 -9.89 -9.10 -2.81
C HIS A 83 -10.21 -10.53 -2.43
N ASP A 84 -10.79 -10.67 -1.24
CA ASP A 84 -11.48 -11.87 -0.81
C ASP A 84 -12.58 -12.21 -1.84
N ALA A 85 -12.43 -13.35 -2.52
CA ALA A 85 -13.38 -13.83 -3.52
C ALA A 85 -14.81 -13.97 -2.96
N SER A 86 -14.98 -14.02 -1.63
CA SER A 86 -16.29 -14.01 -0.98
C SER A 86 -17.07 -12.69 -1.11
N ARG A 87 -16.48 -11.60 -1.63
CA ARG A 87 -17.16 -10.30 -1.80
C ARG A 87 -18.05 -10.22 -3.05
N GLU A 88 -17.64 -10.82 -4.17
CA GLU A 88 -18.45 -10.87 -5.40
C GLU A 88 -19.69 -11.76 -5.20
N ILE A 89 -19.46 -12.98 -4.68
CA ILE A 89 -20.50 -14.01 -4.52
C ILE A 89 -21.63 -13.52 -3.59
N LYS A 90 -21.31 -12.68 -2.58
CA LYS A 90 -22.30 -12.05 -1.68
C LYS A 90 -23.21 -11.01 -2.34
N LYS A 91 -22.86 -10.48 -3.51
CA LYS A 91 -23.65 -9.46 -4.22
C LYS A 91 -24.54 -10.04 -5.32
N GLN A 92 -24.18 -11.19 -5.89
CA GLN A 92 -24.90 -11.77 -7.04
C GLN A 92 -25.72 -13.03 -6.72
N CYS A 93 -25.40 -13.78 -5.66
CA CYS A 93 -26.24 -14.92 -5.27
C CYS A 93 -27.54 -14.47 -4.59
N LYS A 94 -28.68 -14.72 -5.26
CA LYS A 94 -29.93 -15.02 -4.53
C LYS A 94 -29.71 -16.28 -3.69
N GLN A 95 -30.46 -16.40 -2.60
CA GLN A 95 -30.16 -17.29 -1.47
C GLN A 95 -30.34 -18.81 -1.72
N THR A 96 -30.41 -19.26 -2.98
CA THR A 96 -30.76 -20.64 -3.35
C THR A 96 -29.85 -21.28 -4.40
N ASP A 97 -28.93 -20.57 -5.04
CA ASP A 97 -28.15 -21.12 -6.16
C ASP A 97 -26.64 -20.83 -6.06
N CYS A 98 -25.84 -21.88 -6.29
CA CYS A 98 -24.42 -21.85 -6.65
C CYS A 98 -23.34 -21.48 -5.61
N PHE A 99 -23.65 -21.36 -4.31
CA PHE A 99 -22.60 -21.42 -3.27
C PHE A 99 -22.19 -22.88 -2.99
N ASP A 100 -23.16 -23.79 -3.07
CA ASP A 100 -22.93 -25.22 -2.91
C ASP A 100 -22.11 -25.79 -4.07
N ASP A 101 -22.26 -25.31 -5.31
CA ASP A 101 -21.52 -25.86 -6.46
C ASP A 101 -20.00 -25.66 -6.37
N PHE A 102 -19.51 -24.53 -5.84
CA PHE A 102 -18.08 -24.38 -5.55
C PHE A 102 -17.60 -25.35 -4.46
N PHE A 103 -18.38 -25.56 -3.41
CA PHE A 103 -18.06 -26.53 -2.36
C PHE A 103 -18.32 -27.97 -2.81
N PHE A 104 -19.14 -28.20 -3.83
CA PHE A 104 -19.46 -29.50 -4.43
C PHE A 104 -18.38 -29.89 -5.44
N ASP A 105 -17.84 -28.96 -6.23
CA ASP A 105 -16.66 -29.20 -7.07
C ASP A 105 -15.39 -29.33 -6.21
N LEU A 106 -15.24 -28.52 -5.15
CA LEU A 106 -14.19 -28.73 -4.15
C LEU A 106 -14.37 -30.06 -3.42
N SER A 107 -15.61 -30.48 -3.13
CA SER A 107 -15.92 -31.78 -2.54
C SER A 107 -15.69 -32.93 -3.53
N ARG A 108 -16.01 -32.77 -4.83
CA ARG A 108 -15.72 -33.76 -5.88
C ARG A 108 -14.22 -33.89 -6.10
N ALA A 109 -13.47 -32.79 -6.12
CA ALA A 109 -12.01 -32.81 -6.16
C ALA A 109 -11.45 -33.53 -4.93
N CYS A 110 -11.86 -33.15 -3.71
CA CYS A 110 -11.48 -33.85 -2.47
C CYS A 110 -11.88 -35.33 -2.47
N ASN A 111 -13.06 -35.70 -2.98
CA ASN A 111 -13.53 -37.07 -3.10
C ASN A 111 -12.76 -37.88 -4.16
N GLN A 112 -12.29 -37.24 -5.23
CA GLN A 112 -11.36 -37.85 -6.19
C GLN A 112 -9.97 -38.11 -5.57
N VAL A 113 -9.62 -37.45 -4.47
CA VAL A 113 -8.44 -37.76 -3.63
C VAL A 113 -8.81 -38.47 -2.30
N SER A 114 -10.00 -39.07 -2.21
CA SER A 114 -10.48 -39.85 -1.05
C SER A 114 -10.59 -39.11 0.30
N LEU A 115 -10.90 -37.81 0.30
CA LEU A 115 -11.05 -36.95 1.49
C LEU A 115 -12.53 -36.67 1.86
N SER A 116 -13.33 -37.72 2.03
CA SER A 116 -14.80 -37.66 2.12
C SER A 116 -15.41 -37.26 3.48
N SER A 117 -14.61 -36.92 4.49
CA SER A 117 -15.06 -36.74 5.89
C SER A 117 -15.11 -35.30 6.41
N ILE A 118 -14.89 -34.29 5.55
CA ILE A 118 -14.81 -32.88 5.96
C ILE A 118 -16.17 -32.19 5.84
N ALA A 119 -16.78 -31.84 6.97
CA ALA A 119 -17.99 -31.02 7.03
C ALA A 119 -17.65 -29.53 7.23
N PHE A 120 -18.24 -28.66 6.39
CA PHE A 120 -17.98 -27.21 6.42
C PHE A 120 -19.02 -26.47 7.27
N SER A 121 -18.58 -25.62 8.20
CA SER A 121 -19.46 -24.67 8.90
C SER A 121 -18.71 -23.41 9.34
N ARG A 122 -19.43 -22.29 9.46
CA ARG A 122 -18.87 -20.96 9.73
C ARG A 122 -19.01 -20.58 11.21
N LYS A 123 -17.90 -20.37 11.92
CA LYS A 123 -17.88 -19.78 13.26
C LYS A 123 -16.77 -18.74 13.41
N SER A 124 -17.02 -17.74 14.24
CA SER A 124 -16.13 -16.58 14.45
C SER A 124 -15.76 -16.46 15.92
N GLY A 125 -14.48 -16.68 16.22
CA GLY A 125 -13.84 -16.35 17.49
C GLY A 125 -13.90 -17.44 18.55
N LEU A 126 -12.76 -18.09 18.81
CA LEU A 126 -12.27 -18.47 20.16
C LEU A 126 -10.84 -19.08 20.14
N ALA A 127 -9.91 -18.49 19.40
CA ALA A 127 -8.49 -18.92 19.38
C ALA A 127 -7.66 -18.31 20.55
N LYS A 128 -8.18 -18.38 21.79
CA LYS A 128 -7.65 -17.61 22.93
C LYS A 128 -7.01 -18.43 24.07
N LEU A 129 -6.84 -19.75 23.92
CA LEU A 129 -6.47 -20.64 25.03
C LEU A 129 -5.28 -21.60 24.81
N ALA A 130 -4.74 -21.74 23.59
CA ALA A 130 -3.81 -22.83 23.27
C ALA A 130 -2.31 -22.54 23.45
N CYS A 131 -1.88 -21.26 23.43
CA CYS A 131 -0.46 -20.90 23.32
C CYS A 131 0.26 -20.61 24.65
N SER A 132 -0.26 -21.06 25.80
CA SER A 132 0.34 -20.80 27.11
C SER A 132 1.36 -21.86 27.57
N ARG A 133 1.52 -22.99 26.86
CA ARG A 133 2.17 -24.19 27.43
C ARG A 133 3.29 -24.86 26.60
N PHE A 134 3.42 -24.59 25.30
CA PHE A 134 4.37 -25.32 24.43
C PHE A 134 5.12 -24.42 23.43
N GLY A 135 6.23 -23.83 23.89
CA GLY A 135 7.10 -22.97 23.07
C GLY A 135 8.10 -23.75 22.22
N SER A 136 7.67 -24.35 21.10
CA SER A 136 8.58 -24.95 20.11
C SER A 136 8.49 -24.22 18.75
N PRO A 137 9.49 -23.37 18.41
CA PRO A 137 9.55 -22.71 17.10
C PRO A 137 9.62 -23.71 15.93
N VAL A 138 10.24 -24.87 16.14
CA VAL A 138 10.36 -25.95 15.14
C VAL A 138 8.98 -26.50 14.78
N LEU A 139 8.11 -26.70 15.76
CA LEU A 139 6.74 -27.19 15.52
C LEU A 139 5.92 -26.17 14.68
N LEU A 140 6.08 -24.87 14.96
CA LEU A 140 5.42 -23.81 14.18
C LEU A 140 5.92 -23.76 12.72
N ILE A 141 7.23 -23.92 12.51
CA ILE A 141 7.83 -23.98 11.17
C ILE A 141 7.32 -25.21 10.40
N ASN A 142 7.26 -26.38 11.05
CA ASN A 142 6.77 -27.61 10.42
C ASN A 142 5.29 -27.50 10.04
N ILE A 143 4.43 -27.00 10.95
CA ILE A 143 3.00 -26.80 10.67
C ILE A 143 2.80 -25.80 9.52
N ALA A 144 3.53 -24.68 9.51
CA ALA A 144 3.45 -23.71 8.41
C ALA A 144 3.92 -24.31 7.07
N THR A 145 4.92 -25.19 7.09
CA THR A 145 5.44 -25.87 5.90
C THR A 145 4.44 -26.86 5.31
N GLU A 146 3.79 -27.68 6.14
CA GLU A 146 2.76 -28.62 5.66
C GLU A 146 1.51 -27.90 5.15
N ILE A 147 1.07 -26.83 5.82
CA ILE A 147 -0.04 -25.99 5.34
C ILE A 147 0.28 -25.38 3.96
N ALA A 148 1.51 -24.91 3.75
CA ALA A 148 1.93 -24.35 2.47
C ALA A 148 1.92 -25.38 1.32
N LYS A 149 2.30 -26.65 1.59
CA LYS A 149 2.22 -27.74 0.60
C LYS A 149 0.78 -28.01 0.18
N VAL A 150 -0.16 -28.11 1.14
CA VAL A 150 -1.58 -28.35 0.85
C VAL A 150 -2.15 -27.25 -0.03
N PHE A 151 -1.87 -25.98 0.28
CA PHE A 151 -2.31 -24.87 -0.57
C PHE A 151 -1.68 -24.87 -1.97
N ALA A 152 -0.43 -25.32 -2.11
CA ALA A 152 0.22 -25.43 -3.42
C ALA A 152 -0.46 -26.48 -4.32
N GLU A 153 -0.85 -27.65 -3.78
CA GLU A 153 -1.56 -28.66 -4.57
C GLU A 153 -2.99 -28.23 -4.93
N ILE A 154 -3.72 -27.59 -4.00
CA ILE A 154 -5.04 -26.99 -4.30
C ILE A 154 -4.91 -25.93 -5.41
N ALA A 155 -3.89 -25.07 -5.34
CA ALA A 155 -3.66 -24.05 -6.36
C ALA A 155 -3.36 -24.66 -7.75
N LYS A 156 -2.56 -25.73 -7.82
CA LYS A 156 -2.30 -26.46 -9.07
C LYS A 156 -3.55 -27.15 -9.64
N ALA A 157 -4.44 -27.63 -8.78
CA ALA A 157 -5.66 -28.33 -9.20
C ALA A 157 -6.76 -27.37 -9.71
N VAL A 158 -6.79 -26.13 -9.21
CA VAL A 158 -7.88 -25.16 -9.48
C VAL A 158 -7.48 -24.05 -10.46
N LEU A 159 -6.21 -23.65 -10.51
CA LEU A 159 -5.75 -22.54 -11.35
C LEU A 159 -5.21 -23.03 -12.70
N LYS A 160 -5.43 -22.24 -13.76
CA LYS A 160 -4.70 -22.44 -15.02
C LYS A 160 -3.21 -22.14 -14.81
N SER A 161 -2.33 -22.79 -15.56
CA SER A 161 -0.86 -22.63 -15.43
C SER A 161 -0.39 -21.16 -15.48
N SER A 162 -1.01 -20.33 -16.34
CA SER A 162 -0.76 -18.89 -16.41
C SER A 162 -1.15 -18.11 -15.15
N GLU A 163 -2.22 -18.53 -14.47
CA GLU A 163 -2.67 -17.92 -13.21
C GLU A 163 -1.79 -18.35 -12.04
N LEU A 164 -1.31 -19.59 -12.04
CA LEU A 164 -0.35 -20.11 -11.06
C LEU A 164 1.00 -19.36 -11.12
N ASN A 165 1.49 -19.04 -12.32
CA ASN A 165 2.70 -18.23 -12.48
C ASN A 165 2.51 -16.82 -11.88
N ALA A 166 1.43 -16.14 -12.24
CA ALA A 166 1.12 -14.81 -11.72
C ALA A 166 0.89 -14.79 -10.19
N ALA A 167 0.31 -15.84 -9.62
CA ALA A 167 0.18 -16.03 -8.17
C ALA A 167 1.55 -16.26 -7.50
N THR A 168 2.45 -17.01 -8.15
CA THR A 168 3.81 -17.28 -7.67
C THR A 168 4.65 -16.01 -7.63
N GLU A 169 4.59 -15.18 -8.67
CA GLU A 169 5.25 -13.86 -8.71
C GLU A 169 4.75 -12.94 -7.60
N ARG A 170 3.44 -12.95 -7.31
CA ARG A 170 2.84 -12.19 -6.19
C ARG A 170 3.29 -12.68 -4.83
N ALA A 171 3.44 -14.00 -4.65
CA ALA A 171 3.99 -14.57 -3.43
C ALA A 171 5.47 -14.20 -3.25
N HIS A 172 6.26 -14.22 -4.34
CA HIS A 172 7.64 -13.74 -4.32
C HIS A 172 7.71 -12.25 -3.97
N TYR A 173 6.85 -11.43 -4.58
CA TYR A 173 6.73 -10.00 -4.27
C TYR A 173 6.43 -9.74 -2.80
N ALA A 174 5.47 -10.46 -2.20
CA ALA A 174 5.16 -10.34 -0.78
C ALA A 174 6.38 -10.73 0.11
N LYS A 175 7.17 -11.72 -0.30
CA LYS A 175 8.43 -12.09 0.38
C LYS A 175 9.52 -11.02 0.26
N VAL A 176 9.62 -10.32 -0.88
CA VAL A 176 10.50 -9.15 -1.05
C VAL A 176 10.06 -8.03 -0.13
N ILE A 177 8.77 -7.68 -0.14
CA ILE A 177 8.20 -6.65 0.73
C ILE A 177 8.42 -6.96 2.21
N ARG A 178 8.32 -8.24 2.63
CA ARG A 178 8.61 -8.60 4.03
C ARG A 178 10.06 -8.31 4.45
N ARG A 179 11.04 -8.49 3.55
CA ARG A 179 12.44 -8.10 3.82
C ARG A 179 12.58 -6.58 3.94
N ILE A 180 11.89 -5.84 3.08
CA ILE A 180 11.86 -4.37 3.09
C ILE A 180 11.25 -3.85 4.41
N GLU A 181 10.12 -4.42 4.86
CA GLU A 181 9.50 -4.09 6.16
C GLU A 181 10.43 -4.34 7.36
N GLN A 182 11.23 -5.41 7.32
CA GLN A 182 12.19 -5.74 8.37
C GLN A 182 13.42 -4.81 8.37
N ARG A 183 13.89 -4.45 7.16
CA ARG A 183 15.03 -3.55 6.91
C ARG A 183 14.78 -2.12 7.43
N GLY A 184 13.53 -1.66 7.37
CA GLY A 184 13.11 -0.35 7.90
C GLY A 184 13.73 0.86 7.20
N ILE A 185 13.24 2.05 7.55
CA ILE A 185 13.71 3.35 7.03
C ILE A 185 14.56 4.03 8.13
N PRO A 186 15.79 4.51 7.86
CA PRO A 186 16.59 5.19 8.87
C PRO A 186 15.94 6.50 9.30
N CYS A 187 16.12 6.88 10.57
CA CYS A 187 15.39 8.00 11.14
C CYS A 187 16.13 8.76 12.25
N ASP A 188 15.66 9.98 12.48
CA ASP A 188 16.01 10.81 13.63
C ASP A 188 15.32 10.28 14.89
N VAL A 189 16.02 9.40 15.62
CA VAL A 189 15.54 8.73 16.83
C VAL A 189 15.30 9.74 17.96
N GLU A 190 16.15 10.75 18.10
CA GLU A 190 16.01 11.80 19.11
C GLU A 190 14.73 12.60 18.87
N LEU A 191 14.48 13.00 17.61
CA LEU A 191 13.23 13.66 17.23
C LEU A 191 12.02 12.77 17.51
N LEU A 192 12.05 11.48 17.13
CA LEU A 192 10.94 10.55 17.41
C LEU A 192 10.67 10.39 18.90
N GLN A 193 11.71 10.35 19.74
CA GLN A 193 11.57 10.32 21.20
C GLN A 193 10.88 11.59 21.71
N HIS A 194 11.29 12.79 21.25
CA HIS A 194 10.61 14.04 21.61
C HIS A 194 9.14 14.06 21.16
N LEU A 195 8.79 13.48 20.00
CA LEU A 195 7.39 13.34 19.57
C LEU A 195 6.55 12.48 20.54
N HIS A 196 7.18 11.57 21.28
CA HIS A 196 6.51 10.70 22.25
C HIS A 196 6.51 11.24 23.68
N THR A 197 7.55 11.97 24.09
CA THR A 197 7.71 12.46 25.47
C THR A 197 7.25 13.89 25.68
N ASP A 198 7.40 14.78 24.68
CA ASP A 198 7.09 16.21 24.78
C ASP A 198 6.25 16.71 23.59
N SER A 199 5.24 15.92 23.23
CA SER A 199 4.26 16.31 22.20
C SER A 199 3.49 17.59 22.56
N ALA A 200 3.44 17.96 23.85
CA ALA A 200 2.72 19.13 24.33
C ALA A 200 3.47 20.44 24.05
N ALA A 201 4.77 20.54 24.37
CA ALA A 201 5.54 21.76 24.05
C ALA A 201 5.73 21.91 22.54
N LEU A 202 5.97 20.80 21.83
CA LEU A 202 5.99 20.78 20.36
C LEU A 202 4.69 21.33 19.76
N TRP A 203 3.54 20.95 20.32
CA TRP A 203 2.26 21.43 19.83
C TRP A 203 2.05 22.93 20.07
N GLN A 204 2.52 23.48 21.20
CA GLN A 204 2.49 24.93 21.43
C GLN A 204 3.37 25.66 20.41
N ASN A 205 4.62 25.23 20.23
CA ASN A 205 5.54 25.83 19.26
C ASN A 205 4.99 25.80 17.81
N LEU A 206 4.22 24.77 17.45
CA LEU A 206 3.52 24.69 16.17
C LEU A 206 2.39 25.70 16.05
N VAL A 207 1.54 25.82 17.08
CA VAL A 207 0.43 26.79 17.12
C VAL A 207 0.96 28.21 17.10
N GLU A 208 1.96 28.55 17.91
CA GLU A 208 2.60 29.88 17.94
C GLU A 208 3.20 30.28 16.58
N HIS A 209 3.67 29.31 15.77
CA HIS A 209 4.22 29.60 14.45
C HIS A 209 3.16 29.78 13.35
N HIS A 210 2.10 28.96 13.38
CA HIS A 210 1.10 28.90 12.30
C HIS A 210 -0.20 29.69 12.59
N ASP A 211 -0.48 30.02 13.86
CA ASP A 211 -1.60 30.85 14.31
C ASP A 211 -1.18 31.70 15.55
N PRO A 212 -0.19 32.61 15.40
CA PRO A 212 0.40 33.36 16.52
C PRO A 212 -0.61 34.23 17.29
N GLU A 213 -1.61 34.77 16.59
CA GLU A 213 -2.68 35.57 17.18
C GLU A 213 -3.82 34.72 17.77
N GLN A 214 -3.74 33.39 17.66
CA GLN A 214 -4.78 32.42 18.05
C GLN A 214 -6.15 32.79 17.48
N LEU A 215 -6.22 33.10 16.18
CA LEU A 215 -7.47 33.44 15.50
C LEU A 215 -8.40 32.23 15.36
N VAL A 216 -7.84 31.01 15.38
CA VAL A 216 -8.57 29.74 15.24
C VAL A 216 -8.23 28.74 16.36
N TYR A 217 -6.97 28.70 16.81
CA TYR A 217 -6.45 27.75 17.79
C TYR A 217 -6.40 28.33 19.21
N ILE A 218 -7.57 28.54 19.81
CA ILE A 218 -7.72 29.10 21.15
C ILE A 218 -7.13 28.14 22.21
N ASN A 219 -6.15 28.60 22.97
CA ASN A 219 -5.42 27.80 23.97
C ASN A 219 -4.88 26.46 23.40
N GLY A 220 -4.40 26.49 22.15
CA GLY A 220 -3.89 25.31 21.46
C GLY A 220 -4.95 24.26 21.11
N ARG A 221 -6.23 24.64 20.97
CA ARG A 221 -7.30 23.77 20.48
C ARG A 221 -8.07 24.46 19.35
N PHE A 222 -8.40 23.70 18.30
CA PHE A 222 -9.21 24.21 17.20
C PHE A 222 -10.61 24.59 17.69
N ASP A 223 -10.99 25.86 17.60
CA ASP A 223 -12.33 26.34 17.90
C ASP A 223 -13.12 26.60 16.60
N LEU A 224 -14.21 25.86 16.41
CA LEU A 224 -15.03 25.92 15.19
C LEU A 224 -15.76 27.27 15.02
N ARG A 225 -16.04 27.99 16.10
CA ARG A 225 -16.66 29.34 16.03
C ARG A 225 -15.62 30.41 15.75
N ALA A 226 -14.39 30.24 16.26
CA ALA A 226 -13.25 31.08 15.90
C ALA A 226 -12.91 30.90 14.42
N PHE A 227 -12.86 29.65 13.93
CA PHE A 227 -12.72 29.35 12.51
C PHE A 227 -13.82 29.97 11.64
N ALA A 228 -15.09 29.93 12.07
CA ALA A 228 -16.19 30.58 11.36
C ALA A 228 -15.95 32.10 11.22
N ARG A 229 -15.67 32.80 12.34
CA ARG A 229 -15.36 34.24 12.30
C ARG A 229 -14.13 34.56 11.44
N PHE A 230 -13.13 33.68 11.42
CA PHE A 230 -11.92 33.83 10.61
C PHE A 230 -12.21 33.75 9.10
N VAL A 231 -13.02 32.78 8.65
CA VAL A 231 -13.40 32.70 7.22
C VAL A 231 -14.34 33.85 6.82
N ASP A 232 -15.27 34.24 7.69
CA ASP A 232 -16.17 35.38 7.48
C ASP A 232 -15.38 36.70 7.34
N ALA A 233 -14.44 36.95 8.27
CA ALA A 233 -13.60 38.15 8.25
C ALA A 233 -12.62 38.19 7.06
N ALA A 234 -12.19 37.02 6.57
CA ALA A 234 -11.40 36.89 5.36
C ALA A 234 -12.24 37.01 4.06
N GLY A 235 -13.57 37.15 4.16
CA GLY A 235 -14.47 37.23 3.01
C GLY A 235 -14.56 35.94 2.19
N ILE A 236 -14.28 34.78 2.80
CA ILE A 236 -14.26 33.48 2.12
C ILE A 236 -15.66 32.86 2.21
N ASP A 237 -16.31 32.67 1.05
CA ASP A 237 -17.53 31.86 0.96
C ASP A 237 -17.19 30.39 1.25
N TYR A 238 -17.34 29.99 2.52
CA TYR A 238 -16.91 28.69 3.01
C TYR A 238 -18.09 27.71 3.09
N PRO A 239 -18.00 26.51 2.46
CA PRO A 239 -19.07 25.53 2.47
C PRO A 239 -19.52 25.14 3.88
N SER A 240 -20.79 25.36 4.19
CA SER A 240 -21.37 25.08 5.51
C SER A 240 -22.10 23.73 5.58
N THR A 241 -22.07 23.14 6.77
CA THR A 241 -22.91 22.00 7.16
C THR A 241 -24.38 22.42 7.32
N PRO A 242 -25.35 21.49 7.38
CA PRO A 242 -26.76 21.81 7.66
C PRO A 242 -27.02 22.55 8.99
N ALA A 243 -26.03 22.59 9.89
CA ALA A 243 -26.08 23.35 11.14
C ALA A 243 -25.60 24.81 11.00
N GLY A 244 -25.29 25.28 9.79
CA GLY A 244 -24.79 26.63 9.53
C GLY A 244 -23.34 26.87 9.98
N LEU A 245 -22.58 25.80 10.27
CA LEU A 245 -21.17 25.88 10.65
C LEU A 245 -20.26 25.34 9.54
N PRO A 246 -19.02 25.85 9.38
CA PRO A 246 -18.07 25.41 8.35
C PRO A 246 -17.88 23.88 8.29
N ASP A 247 -18.01 23.29 7.09
CA ASP A 247 -17.70 21.87 6.88
C ASP A 247 -16.19 21.63 6.86
N LEU A 248 -15.66 21.11 7.96
CA LEU A 248 -14.24 20.76 8.10
C LEU A 248 -13.78 19.68 7.10
N LYS A 249 -14.69 18.90 6.49
CA LYS A 249 -14.35 17.97 5.40
C LYS A 249 -13.85 18.70 4.15
N LYS A 250 -14.23 19.98 3.98
CA LYS A 250 -13.82 20.84 2.86
C LYS A 250 -12.53 21.59 3.12
N LEU A 251 -12.00 21.61 4.36
CA LEU A 251 -10.88 22.45 4.74
C LEU A 251 -9.63 22.21 3.88
N GLY A 252 -9.37 20.94 3.54
CA GLY A 252 -8.23 20.57 2.69
C GLY A 252 -8.40 20.89 1.20
N ASP A 253 -9.62 21.14 0.72
CA ASP A 253 -9.86 21.63 -0.63
C ASP A 253 -9.84 23.16 -0.64
N MET A 254 -10.50 23.80 0.32
CA MET A 254 -10.49 25.25 0.51
C MET A 254 -9.07 25.79 0.73
N ALA A 255 -8.21 25.09 1.47
CA ALA A 255 -6.81 25.46 1.66
C ALA A 255 -5.91 25.32 0.42
N LYS A 256 -6.41 24.76 -0.69
CA LYS A 256 -5.75 24.82 -2.01
C LYS A 256 -6.11 26.12 -2.74
N SER A 257 -7.39 26.51 -2.67
CA SER A 257 -7.92 27.70 -3.33
C SER A 257 -7.61 29.00 -2.58
N PHE A 258 -7.53 28.94 -1.25
CA PHE A 258 -7.34 30.10 -0.36
C PHE A 258 -6.05 29.93 0.46
N PRO A 259 -4.93 30.55 0.05
CA PRO A 259 -3.63 30.40 0.71
C PRO A 259 -3.63 30.74 2.22
N ILE A 260 -4.48 31.67 2.65
CA ILE A 260 -4.65 32.06 4.06
C ILE A 260 -5.12 30.90 4.97
N LEU A 261 -5.78 29.87 4.40
CA LEU A 261 -6.21 28.69 5.15
C LEU A 261 -5.13 27.61 5.26
N LYS A 262 -3.98 27.76 4.60
CA LYS A 262 -2.93 26.74 4.49
C LYS A 262 -2.30 26.38 5.83
N ASP A 263 -2.01 27.38 6.67
CA ASP A 263 -1.40 27.17 7.99
C ASP A 263 -2.41 26.56 8.98
N ILE A 264 -3.65 27.05 8.98
CA ILE A 264 -4.76 26.45 9.74
C ILE A 264 -5.00 24.98 9.34
N TYR A 265 -5.00 24.66 8.05
CA TYR A 265 -5.10 23.28 7.57
C TYR A 265 -3.88 22.41 7.95
N THR A 266 -2.69 23.02 7.98
CA THR A 266 -1.46 22.35 8.42
C THR A 266 -1.56 21.97 9.89
N LEU A 267 -1.94 22.91 10.76
CA LEU A 267 -2.24 22.63 12.17
C LEU A 267 -3.32 21.56 12.32
N TYR A 268 -4.41 21.62 11.54
CA TYR A 268 -5.51 20.65 11.62
C TYR A 268 -5.07 19.22 11.29
N LYS A 269 -4.16 19.07 10.31
CA LYS A 269 -3.52 17.79 9.99
C LYS A 269 -2.55 17.34 11.07
N LEU A 270 -1.74 18.25 11.60
CA LEU A 270 -0.71 17.92 12.60
C LEU A 270 -1.31 17.54 13.96
N ASP A 271 -2.32 18.25 14.46
CA ASP A 271 -2.97 17.96 15.76
C ASP A 271 -3.47 16.50 15.83
N SER A 272 -4.20 16.09 14.80
CA SER A 272 -4.72 14.73 14.68
C SER A 272 -3.60 13.69 14.59
N GLN A 273 -2.54 13.97 13.83
CA GLN A 273 -1.45 13.01 13.60
C GLN A 273 -0.48 12.90 14.78
N LEU A 274 -0.11 14.00 15.43
CA LEU A 274 0.76 13.98 16.62
C LEU A 274 0.16 13.12 17.75
N ARG A 275 -1.17 13.18 17.93
CA ARG A 275 -1.88 12.38 18.95
C ARG A 275 -2.12 10.92 18.56
N SER A 276 -2.13 10.58 17.26
CA SER A 276 -2.66 9.28 16.77
C SER A 276 -1.71 8.49 15.87
N GLN A 277 -0.51 9.01 15.62
CA GLN A 277 0.56 8.27 14.95
C GLN A 277 0.98 7.04 15.79
N LYS A 278 1.50 6.03 15.10
CA LYS A 278 1.89 4.72 15.63
C LYS A 278 3.20 4.27 14.99
N LEU A 279 4.14 5.20 14.85
CA LEU A 279 5.48 4.94 14.34
C LEU A 279 6.20 3.98 15.32
N GLN A 280 6.90 2.99 14.77
CA GLN A 280 7.62 1.98 15.54
C GLN A 280 9.03 1.83 14.98
N LEU A 281 9.98 1.49 15.86
CA LEU A 281 11.34 1.13 15.47
C LEU A 281 11.53 -0.39 15.48
N ASN A 282 12.46 -0.89 14.67
CA ASN A 282 13.06 -2.21 14.83
C ASN A 282 14.24 -2.18 15.84
N SER A 283 14.92 -3.31 16.01
CA SER A 283 16.14 -3.43 16.85
C SER A 283 17.26 -2.47 16.46
N ASP A 284 17.28 -2.05 15.20
CA ASP A 284 18.34 -1.27 14.59
C ASP A 284 18.01 0.24 14.61
N ASN A 285 16.97 0.62 15.38
CA ASN A 285 16.42 1.97 15.49
C ASN A 285 15.87 2.58 14.18
N ARG A 286 15.33 1.75 13.29
CA ARG A 286 14.81 2.15 11.97
C ARG A 286 13.28 2.06 11.96
N LEU A 287 12.62 3.05 11.34
CA LEU A 287 11.16 3.11 11.22
C LEU A 287 10.62 1.92 10.44
N ILE A 288 9.71 1.16 11.05
CA ILE A 288 9.03 0.03 10.44
C ILE A 288 7.52 0.26 10.34
N ALA A 289 6.94 -0.21 9.24
CA ALA A 289 5.51 -0.19 8.99
C ALA A 289 5.08 -1.44 8.22
N GLU A 290 3.84 -1.89 8.44
CA GLU A 290 3.21 -2.89 7.58
C GLU A 290 2.82 -2.21 6.25
N LEU A 291 3.40 -2.66 5.14
CA LEU A 291 3.24 -2.05 3.82
C LEU A 291 1.98 -2.54 3.08
N LYS A 292 1.41 -3.67 3.51
CA LYS A 292 0.18 -4.27 2.95
C LYS A 292 0.21 -4.32 1.41
N PRO A 293 1.13 -5.11 0.81
CA PRO A 293 1.19 -5.26 -0.63
C PRO A 293 -0.09 -5.90 -1.16
N LEU A 294 -0.47 -5.55 -2.40
CA LEU A 294 -1.62 -6.13 -3.11
C LEU A 294 -2.99 -5.89 -2.42
N ALA A 295 -3.11 -4.85 -1.58
CA ALA A 295 -4.27 -4.64 -0.71
C ALA A 295 -5.38 -3.75 -1.30
N THR A 296 -5.12 -3.03 -2.40
CA THR A 296 -6.13 -2.23 -3.12
C THR A 296 -6.74 -3.01 -4.29
N ILE A 297 -7.90 -2.58 -4.80
CA ILE A 297 -8.44 -3.07 -6.10
C ILE A 297 -7.42 -2.95 -7.24
N THR A 298 -6.51 -1.97 -7.17
CA THR A 298 -5.46 -1.69 -8.16
C THR A 298 -4.13 -2.39 -7.87
N GLY A 299 -4.06 -3.30 -6.89
CA GLY A 299 -2.83 -4.04 -6.55
C GLY A 299 -1.73 -3.20 -5.88
N ARG A 300 -2.01 -1.92 -5.58
CA ARG A 300 -1.11 -1.02 -4.87
C ARG A 300 -0.98 -1.42 -3.39
N HIS A 301 0.07 -0.92 -2.75
CA HIS A 301 0.27 -0.97 -1.30
C HIS A 301 -0.80 -0.14 -0.58
N ALA A 302 -1.19 -0.56 0.63
CA ALA A 302 -2.09 0.20 1.49
C ALA A 302 -1.56 0.33 2.93
N PRO A 303 -0.35 0.89 3.14
CA PRO A 303 0.18 1.11 4.48
C PRO A 303 -0.77 1.99 5.31
N SER A 304 -0.80 1.76 6.61
CA SER A 304 -1.59 2.61 7.52
C SER A 304 -1.02 4.04 7.54
N SER A 305 -1.89 5.03 7.29
CA SER A 305 -1.57 6.46 7.29
C SER A 305 -0.95 6.98 8.58
N ASN A 306 -1.10 6.21 9.68
CA ASN A 306 -0.65 6.61 11.01
C ASN A 306 0.63 5.88 11.44
N SER A 307 0.98 4.74 10.85
CA SER A 307 2.21 3.99 11.21
C SER A 307 3.29 4.04 10.14
N PHE A 308 2.98 4.50 8.93
CA PHE A 308 3.96 4.69 7.86
C PHE A 308 4.31 6.18 7.73
N VAL A 309 5.57 6.53 7.97
CA VAL A 309 6.05 7.93 8.03
C VAL A 309 5.74 8.72 6.76
N MET A 310 5.79 8.09 5.58
CA MET A 310 5.49 8.76 4.31
C MET A 310 3.99 9.02 4.08
N GLY A 311 3.12 8.30 4.82
CA GLY A 311 1.67 8.52 4.87
C GLY A 311 1.23 9.64 5.84
N LEU A 312 2.14 10.12 6.69
CA LEU A 312 1.92 11.29 7.54
C LEU A 312 2.10 12.60 6.75
N ALA A 313 1.73 13.73 7.36
CA ALA A 313 1.88 15.06 6.78
C ALA A 313 3.35 15.40 6.44
N LYS A 314 3.56 16.36 5.54
CA LYS A 314 4.90 16.73 5.06
C LYS A 314 5.92 17.03 6.18
N PRO A 315 5.58 17.73 7.27
CA PRO A 315 6.53 17.99 8.37
C PRO A 315 7.10 16.73 9.04
N PHE A 316 6.38 15.61 9.09
CA PHE A 316 6.88 14.34 9.64
C PHE A 316 8.03 13.74 8.83
N ARG A 317 8.22 14.16 7.57
CA ARG A 317 9.34 13.69 6.74
C ARG A 317 10.69 14.18 7.26
N SER A 318 10.73 15.12 8.21
CA SER A 318 11.95 15.47 8.95
C SER A 318 12.44 14.37 9.88
N LEU A 319 11.64 13.33 10.14
CA LEU A 319 12.08 12.12 10.82
C LEU A 319 12.96 11.24 9.92
N VAL A 320 12.86 11.33 8.60
CA VAL A 320 13.61 10.45 7.69
C VAL A 320 14.91 11.13 7.27
N THR A 321 16.02 10.58 7.74
CA THR A 321 17.41 11.00 7.48
C THR A 321 18.24 9.75 7.24
N PRO A 322 19.23 9.75 6.33
CA PRO A 322 20.25 8.71 6.27
C PRO A 322 21.05 8.64 7.58
N GLU A 323 21.72 7.50 7.75
CA GLU A 323 22.73 7.28 8.78
C GLU A 323 24.07 7.90 8.36
N LYS A 324 25.03 8.01 9.29
CA LYS A 324 26.37 8.54 8.97
C LYS A 324 27.07 7.57 8.01
N GLY A 325 27.43 8.04 6.82
CA GLY A 325 28.06 7.23 5.77
C GLY A 325 27.07 6.64 4.76
N SER A 326 25.76 6.85 4.92
CA SER A 326 24.77 6.49 3.91
C SER A 326 24.10 7.70 3.25
N VAL A 327 23.50 7.46 2.09
CA VAL A 327 22.69 8.41 1.31
C VAL A 327 21.34 7.74 1.06
N LEU A 328 20.24 8.48 1.24
CA LEU A 328 18.95 8.05 0.73
C LEU A 328 18.74 8.63 -0.66
N PHE A 329 18.20 7.82 -1.56
CA PHE A 329 17.70 8.31 -2.84
C PHE A 329 16.30 7.79 -3.11
N VAL A 330 15.47 8.63 -3.72
CA VAL A 330 14.12 8.28 -4.17
C VAL A 330 14.05 8.48 -5.67
N LEU A 331 13.63 7.45 -6.39
CA LEU A 331 13.35 7.49 -7.82
C LEU A 331 11.84 7.48 -8.03
N ASP A 332 11.31 8.45 -8.75
CA ASP A 332 9.86 8.65 -8.98
C ASP A 332 9.52 8.68 -10.47
N TYR A 333 8.48 7.97 -10.89
CA TYR A 333 8.05 7.96 -12.31
C TYR A 333 7.32 9.26 -12.67
N VAL A 334 7.98 10.10 -13.45
CA VAL A 334 7.45 11.40 -13.88
C VAL A 334 6.12 11.23 -14.61
N ALA A 335 5.04 11.71 -14.00
CA ALA A 335 3.68 11.62 -14.52
C ALA A 335 3.29 10.19 -14.97
N GLN A 336 3.61 9.17 -14.16
CA GLN A 336 3.42 7.74 -14.45
C GLN A 336 2.07 7.43 -15.11
N GLU A 337 0.98 7.90 -14.49
CA GLU A 337 -0.40 7.63 -14.94
C GLU A 337 -0.69 8.21 -16.34
N VAL A 338 -0.06 9.33 -16.72
CA VAL A 338 -0.19 9.94 -18.05
C VAL A 338 0.57 9.14 -19.11
N GLY A 339 1.79 8.69 -18.80
CA GLY A 339 2.59 7.86 -19.71
C GLY A 339 1.93 6.50 -19.98
N ILE A 340 1.40 5.86 -18.93
CA ILE A 340 0.62 4.62 -19.06
C ILE A 340 -0.63 4.85 -19.92
N ALA A 341 -1.40 5.91 -19.66
CA ALA A 341 -2.59 6.22 -20.45
C ALA A 341 -2.26 6.48 -21.93
N ALA A 342 -1.14 7.13 -22.23
CA ALA A 342 -0.68 7.38 -23.59
C ALA A 342 -0.37 6.09 -24.37
N VAL A 343 0.24 5.10 -23.70
CA VAL A 343 0.55 3.79 -24.30
C VAL A 343 -0.70 2.94 -24.44
N LEU A 344 -1.49 2.78 -23.37
CA LEU A 344 -2.67 1.90 -23.39
C LEU A 344 -3.74 2.37 -24.39
N SER A 345 -3.87 3.69 -24.60
CA SER A 345 -4.77 4.26 -25.62
C SER A 345 -4.19 4.32 -27.04
N GLY A 346 -2.90 4.05 -27.22
CA GLY A 346 -2.21 4.23 -28.49
C GLY A 346 -2.05 5.69 -28.95
N GLU A 347 -2.36 6.67 -28.09
CA GLU A 347 -2.39 8.10 -28.44
C GLU A 347 -0.98 8.67 -28.72
N GLN A 348 -0.62 8.68 -30.00
CA GLN A 348 0.69 9.08 -30.51
C GLN A 348 1.04 10.54 -30.19
N ALA A 349 0.06 11.45 -30.14
CA ALA A 349 0.30 12.84 -29.75
C ALA A 349 0.76 12.93 -28.29
N LEU A 350 0.10 12.18 -27.40
CA LEU A 350 0.41 12.17 -25.98
C LEU A 350 1.72 11.44 -25.68
N GLN A 351 2.01 10.34 -26.39
CA GLN A 351 3.30 9.64 -26.29
C GLN A 351 4.48 10.56 -26.67
N ARG A 352 4.36 11.32 -27.77
CA ARG A 352 5.38 12.30 -28.16
C ARG A 352 5.53 13.42 -27.12
N ALA A 353 4.43 13.95 -26.59
CA ALA A 353 4.45 14.98 -25.54
C ALA A 353 5.08 14.48 -24.22
N TYR A 354 4.84 13.22 -23.86
CA TYR A 354 5.44 12.58 -22.69
C TYR A 354 6.97 12.44 -22.81
N LEU A 355 7.47 12.05 -23.98
CA LEU A 355 8.90 11.80 -24.20
C LEU A 355 9.73 13.08 -24.34
N HIS A 356 9.24 14.08 -25.09
CA HIS A 356 10.07 15.21 -25.55
C HIS A 356 9.85 16.53 -24.81
N GLY A 357 8.96 16.58 -23.81
CA GLY A 357 8.62 17.85 -23.17
C GLY A 357 7.96 17.75 -21.80
N ASP A 358 7.31 18.84 -21.41
CA ASP A 358 6.43 18.89 -20.25
C ASP A 358 4.99 18.84 -20.75
N ILE A 359 4.31 17.72 -20.51
CA ILE A 359 3.00 17.40 -21.10
C ILE A 359 1.98 18.52 -20.87
N TYR A 360 1.98 19.09 -19.67
CA TYR A 360 1.02 20.11 -19.25
C TYR A 360 1.28 21.44 -19.96
N LEU A 361 2.56 21.82 -20.13
CA LEU A 361 2.96 23.00 -20.89
C LEU A 361 2.77 22.82 -22.40
N THR A 362 3.02 21.61 -22.93
CA THR A 362 2.71 21.24 -24.32
C THR A 362 1.22 21.39 -24.60
N PHE A 363 0.38 20.93 -23.68
CA PHE A 363 -1.08 21.08 -23.79
C PHE A 363 -1.53 22.55 -23.69
N ALA A 364 -0.96 23.32 -22.77
CA ALA A 364 -1.23 24.76 -22.66
C ALA A 364 -0.99 25.49 -23.99
N LYS A 365 0.09 25.14 -24.72
CA LYS A 365 0.38 25.67 -26.06
C LYS A 365 -0.63 25.20 -27.11
N GLN A 366 -0.94 23.90 -27.13
CA GLN A 366 -1.91 23.30 -28.07
C GLN A 366 -3.32 23.90 -28.00
N ILE A 367 -3.73 24.41 -26.83
CA ILE A 367 -5.04 25.07 -26.64
C ILE A 367 -4.95 26.61 -26.69
N GLY A 368 -3.78 27.18 -26.99
CA GLY A 368 -3.58 28.63 -27.07
C GLY A 368 -3.60 29.37 -25.72
N LEU A 369 -3.47 28.66 -24.60
CA LEU A 369 -3.44 29.28 -23.25
C LEU A 369 -2.11 30.00 -22.98
N VAL A 370 -1.02 29.58 -23.63
CA VAL A 370 0.32 30.18 -23.52
C VAL A 370 1.02 30.20 -24.89
N PRO A 371 1.95 31.13 -25.15
CA PRO A 371 2.69 31.19 -26.41
C PRO A 371 3.68 30.03 -26.59
N ASP A 372 4.13 29.79 -27.83
CA ASP A 372 5.02 28.67 -28.19
C ASP A 372 6.41 28.73 -27.53
N ASP A 373 6.88 29.91 -27.13
CA ASP A 373 8.14 30.11 -26.40
C ASP A 373 7.98 29.94 -24.87
N ALA A 374 6.76 29.73 -24.37
CA ALA A 374 6.51 29.58 -22.94
C ALA A 374 7.35 28.46 -22.29
N THR A 375 7.91 28.78 -21.13
CA THR A 375 8.70 27.91 -20.26
C THR A 375 8.00 27.67 -18.92
N LYS A 376 8.41 26.63 -18.18
CA LYS A 376 7.84 26.31 -16.86
C LYS A 376 7.96 27.46 -15.86
N GLN A 377 8.99 28.30 -16.00
CA GLN A 377 9.28 29.45 -15.16
C GLN A 377 8.39 30.64 -15.51
N SER A 378 8.19 30.89 -16.81
CA SER A 378 7.37 32.02 -17.29
C SER A 378 5.86 31.84 -17.09
N HIS A 379 5.35 30.61 -17.21
CA HIS A 379 3.92 30.29 -17.24
C HIS A 379 3.60 29.11 -16.31
N ALA A 380 4.00 29.24 -15.04
CA ALA A 380 3.85 28.18 -14.04
C ALA A 380 2.37 27.92 -13.68
N ALA A 381 1.55 28.98 -13.61
CA ALA A 381 0.15 28.90 -13.20
C ALA A 381 -0.70 28.19 -14.26
N GLU A 382 -0.54 28.55 -15.53
CA GLU A 382 -1.21 27.97 -16.69
C GLU A 382 -0.82 26.49 -16.86
N ARG A 383 0.46 26.18 -16.63
CA ARG A 383 0.95 24.80 -16.61
C ARG A 383 0.28 23.98 -15.49
N ASP A 384 0.16 24.51 -14.28
CA ASP A 384 -0.46 23.79 -13.16
C ASP A 384 -2.00 23.70 -13.29
N LEU A 385 -2.63 24.68 -13.96
CA LEU A 385 -4.02 24.58 -14.44
C LEU A 385 -4.16 23.40 -15.42
N CYS A 386 -3.34 23.35 -16.47
CA CYS A 386 -3.32 22.27 -17.46
C CYS A 386 -3.01 20.89 -16.83
N LYS A 387 -2.15 20.84 -15.81
CA LYS A 387 -1.92 19.63 -15.00
C LYS A 387 -3.18 19.18 -14.28
N THR A 388 -3.93 20.11 -13.71
CA THR A 388 -5.19 19.84 -13.01
C THR A 388 -6.27 19.33 -13.99
N VAL A 389 -6.37 19.92 -15.19
CA VAL A 389 -7.23 19.44 -16.28
C VAL A 389 -6.83 18.02 -16.72
N PHE A 390 -5.54 17.75 -16.93
CA PHE A 390 -5.05 16.42 -17.33
C PHE A 390 -5.45 15.33 -16.34
N ILE A 391 -5.22 15.57 -15.05
CA ILE A 391 -5.62 14.65 -13.99
C ILE A 391 -7.15 14.51 -14.01
N ALA A 392 -7.91 15.61 -14.02
CA ALA A 392 -9.36 15.55 -14.08
C ALA A 392 -9.90 14.70 -15.25
N VAL A 393 -9.34 14.82 -16.46
CA VAL A 393 -9.76 14.00 -17.63
C VAL A 393 -9.39 12.53 -17.48
N LEU A 394 -8.17 12.20 -17.02
CA LEU A 394 -7.80 10.81 -16.77
C LEU A 394 -8.76 10.16 -15.75
N TYR A 395 -9.13 10.92 -14.72
CA TYR A 395 -10.09 10.49 -13.70
C TYR A 395 -11.56 10.53 -14.15
N GLY A 396 -11.84 10.91 -15.40
CA GLY A 396 -13.17 10.90 -16.02
C GLY A 396 -14.11 12.01 -15.54
N MET A 397 -13.56 13.14 -15.11
CA MET A 397 -14.31 14.30 -14.63
C MET A 397 -15.08 15.00 -15.77
N GLY A 398 -16.34 15.37 -15.51
CA GLY A 398 -17.17 16.15 -16.45
C GLY A 398 -17.09 17.65 -16.20
N VAL A 399 -17.60 18.43 -17.16
CA VAL A 399 -17.54 19.91 -17.22
C VAL A 399 -17.87 20.56 -15.87
N SER A 400 -19.03 20.24 -15.28
CA SER A 400 -19.50 20.91 -14.05
C SER A 400 -18.58 20.67 -12.84
N THR A 401 -17.99 19.48 -12.74
CA THR A 401 -17.03 19.17 -11.66
C THR A 401 -15.67 19.81 -11.93
N LEU A 402 -15.27 19.91 -13.21
CA LEU A 402 -14.05 20.62 -13.58
C LEU A 402 -14.16 22.13 -13.32
N ALA A 403 -15.27 22.76 -13.72
CA ALA A 403 -15.54 24.18 -13.44
C ALA A 403 -15.43 24.48 -11.93
N GLN A 404 -16.06 23.64 -11.09
CA GLN A 404 -15.97 23.77 -9.63
C GLN A 404 -14.55 23.53 -9.09
N LEU A 405 -13.77 22.62 -9.68
CA LEU A 405 -12.39 22.34 -9.28
C LEU A 405 -11.44 23.49 -9.63
N LEU A 406 -11.65 24.13 -10.79
CA LEU A 406 -10.80 25.20 -11.30
C LEU A 406 -11.25 26.60 -10.85
N GLY A 407 -12.48 26.75 -10.34
CA GLY A 407 -13.07 28.06 -10.03
C GLY A 407 -13.41 28.91 -11.25
N CYS A 408 -13.57 28.28 -12.43
CA CYS A 408 -13.87 28.95 -13.69
C CYS A 408 -15.35 28.78 -14.11
N THR A 409 -15.75 29.42 -15.21
CA THR A 409 -17.12 29.27 -15.72
C THR A 409 -17.34 27.89 -16.34
N HIS A 410 -18.61 27.51 -16.50
CA HIS A 410 -18.97 26.26 -17.18
C HIS A 410 -18.55 26.27 -18.67
N VAL A 411 -18.43 27.46 -19.28
CA VAL A 411 -17.96 27.63 -20.66
C VAL A 411 -16.46 27.34 -20.74
N ASP A 412 -15.64 27.98 -19.91
CA ASP A 412 -14.18 27.77 -19.90
C ASP A 412 -13.84 26.29 -19.64
N ALA A 413 -14.53 25.66 -18.69
CA ALA A 413 -14.36 24.23 -18.40
C ALA A 413 -14.78 23.32 -19.58
N ALA A 414 -15.78 23.72 -20.36
CA ALA A 414 -16.19 22.98 -21.56
C ALA A 414 -15.17 23.12 -22.68
N GLU A 415 -14.62 24.32 -22.89
CA GLU A 415 -13.57 24.60 -23.88
C GLU A 415 -12.27 23.85 -23.56
N LEU A 416 -11.83 23.85 -22.29
CA LEU A 416 -10.67 23.06 -21.85
C LEU A 416 -10.83 21.55 -22.12
N LEU A 417 -12.03 21.00 -21.89
CA LEU A 417 -12.33 19.59 -22.17
C LEU A 417 -12.45 19.30 -23.66
N ALA A 418 -13.03 20.21 -24.44
CA ALA A 418 -13.11 20.11 -25.90
C ALA A 418 -11.71 20.13 -26.53
N GLY A 419 -10.86 21.08 -26.14
CA GLY A 419 -9.47 21.17 -26.57
C GLY A 419 -8.65 19.92 -26.21
N HIS A 420 -8.86 19.36 -25.00
CA HIS A 420 -8.24 18.07 -24.62
C HIS A 420 -8.75 16.90 -25.48
N ARG A 421 -10.04 16.84 -25.80
CA ARG A 421 -10.61 15.80 -26.67
C ARG A 421 -10.13 15.92 -28.11
N GLN A 422 -9.95 17.13 -28.61
CA GLN A 422 -9.49 17.40 -29.96
C GLN A 422 -7.99 17.08 -30.15
N ASN A 423 -7.16 17.32 -29.14
CA ASN A 423 -5.73 17.01 -29.17
C ASN A 423 -5.40 15.53 -28.86
N TYR A 424 -6.25 14.82 -28.11
CA TYR A 424 -5.99 13.44 -27.67
C TYR A 424 -7.18 12.48 -27.94
N PRO A 425 -7.71 12.42 -29.18
CA PRO A 425 -8.94 11.69 -29.47
C PRO A 425 -8.88 10.19 -29.18
N GLN A 426 -7.73 9.53 -29.35
CA GLN A 426 -7.61 8.08 -29.11
C GLN A 426 -7.73 7.75 -27.63
N LEU A 427 -7.26 8.63 -26.74
CA LEU A 427 -7.43 8.49 -25.28
C LEU A 427 -8.92 8.47 -24.89
N TRP A 428 -9.75 9.30 -25.50
CA TRP A 428 -11.20 9.32 -25.21
C TRP A 428 -11.91 8.09 -25.77
N LEU A 429 -11.61 7.69 -27.00
CA LEU A 429 -12.17 6.46 -27.61
C LEU A 429 -11.81 5.21 -26.80
N TRP A 430 -10.55 5.11 -26.36
CA TRP A 430 -10.07 4.03 -25.49
C TRP A 430 -10.78 4.01 -24.12
N GLN A 431 -10.97 5.18 -23.48
CA GLN A 431 -11.72 5.28 -22.23
C GLN A 431 -13.19 4.86 -22.39
N GLU A 432 -13.83 5.20 -23.50
CA GLU A 432 -15.21 4.78 -23.82
C GLU A 432 -15.27 3.26 -24.08
N ALA A 433 -14.31 2.71 -24.83
CA ALA A 433 -14.18 1.28 -25.12
C ALA A 433 -13.98 0.44 -23.85
N ILE A 434 -13.13 0.87 -22.90
CA ILE A 434 -12.92 0.17 -21.62
C ILE A 434 -14.21 0.08 -20.81
N ILE A 435 -15.02 1.14 -20.76
CA ILE A 435 -16.28 1.10 -20.01
C ILE A 435 -17.24 0.07 -20.63
N LYS A 436 -17.23 -0.05 -21.97
CA LYS A 436 -18.02 -1.06 -22.68
C LYS A 436 -17.49 -2.47 -22.39
N GLN A 437 -16.22 -2.73 -22.66
CA GLN A 437 -15.55 -4.01 -22.41
C GLN A 437 -15.78 -4.50 -20.98
N ALA A 438 -15.51 -3.67 -19.98
CA ALA A 438 -15.67 -3.98 -18.57
C ALA A 438 -17.10 -4.42 -18.19
N ARG A 439 -18.12 -3.90 -18.89
CA ARG A 439 -19.53 -4.24 -18.66
C ARG A 439 -19.99 -5.49 -19.41
N GLU A 440 -19.33 -5.82 -20.52
CA GLU A 440 -19.60 -7.00 -21.34
C GLU A 440 -18.86 -8.24 -20.81
N GLU A 441 -17.62 -8.08 -20.35
CA GLU A 441 -16.76 -9.15 -19.82
C GLU A 441 -16.94 -9.38 -18.30
N HIS A 442 -17.59 -8.44 -17.60
CA HIS A 442 -17.74 -8.42 -16.13
C HIS A 442 -16.42 -8.44 -15.33
N GLU A 443 -15.27 -8.27 -15.99
CA GLU A 443 -13.98 -8.00 -15.36
C GLU A 443 -13.14 -7.04 -16.22
N LEU A 444 -12.07 -6.50 -15.61
CA LEU A 444 -10.94 -5.89 -16.30
C LEU A 444 -9.66 -6.57 -15.83
N ARG A 445 -8.69 -6.79 -16.72
CA ARG A 445 -7.47 -7.56 -16.42
C ARG A 445 -6.21 -6.91 -17.03
N THR A 446 -5.12 -6.92 -16.28
CA THR A 446 -3.78 -6.48 -16.73
C THR A 446 -2.98 -7.63 -17.35
N ALA A 447 -1.88 -7.31 -18.03
CA ALA A 447 -0.93 -8.28 -18.55
C ALA A 447 -0.29 -9.15 -17.45
N SER A 448 -0.10 -8.65 -16.21
CA SER A 448 0.33 -9.47 -15.06
C SER A 448 -0.77 -10.40 -14.53
N GLY A 449 -1.92 -10.49 -15.23
CA GLY A 449 -3.11 -11.20 -14.82
C GLY A 449 -3.76 -10.66 -13.55
N TRP A 450 -3.47 -9.42 -13.12
CA TRP A 450 -4.20 -8.77 -12.04
C TRP A 450 -5.57 -8.35 -12.59
N ARG A 451 -6.67 -8.57 -11.87
CA ARG A 451 -8.02 -8.26 -12.36
C ARG A 451 -8.91 -7.65 -11.28
N VAL A 452 -9.93 -6.92 -11.73
CA VAL A 452 -11.05 -6.45 -10.93
C VAL A 452 -12.34 -6.91 -11.58
N PHE A 453 -13.28 -7.38 -10.77
CA PHE A 453 -14.63 -7.70 -11.24
C PHE A 453 -15.48 -6.44 -11.35
N VAL A 454 -16.45 -6.44 -12.26
CA VAL A 454 -17.21 -5.26 -12.66
C VAL A 454 -18.69 -5.58 -12.68
N ASP A 455 -19.43 -4.87 -11.83
CA ASP A 455 -20.90 -4.89 -11.80
C ASP A 455 -21.49 -3.60 -12.41
N HIS A 456 -22.80 -3.59 -12.68
CA HIS A 456 -23.49 -2.39 -13.20
C HIS A 456 -23.46 -1.18 -12.24
N SER A 457 -23.12 -1.37 -10.96
CA SER A 457 -22.95 -0.29 -9.98
C SER A 457 -21.56 0.35 -10.01
N THR A 458 -20.62 -0.28 -10.72
CA THR A 458 -19.22 0.16 -10.80
C THR A 458 -19.13 1.44 -11.62
N LYS A 459 -18.66 2.51 -10.98
CA LYS A 459 -18.65 3.86 -11.57
C LYS A 459 -17.76 3.91 -12.82
N PRO A 460 -18.19 4.58 -13.91
CA PRO A 460 -17.36 4.78 -15.10
C PRO A 460 -15.98 5.38 -14.80
N THR A 461 -15.90 6.27 -13.80
CA THR A 461 -14.61 6.84 -13.34
C THR A 461 -13.70 5.78 -12.72
N THR A 462 -14.22 4.79 -11.99
CA THR A 462 -13.42 3.65 -11.51
C THR A 462 -12.88 2.84 -12.69
N LEU A 463 -13.71 2.56 -13.70
CA LEU A 463 -13.34 1.77 -14.87
C LEU A 463 -12.27 2.45 -15.72
N LYS A 464 -12.34 3.77 -15.92
CA LYS A 464 -11.30 4.55 -16.63
C LYS A 464 -9.96 4.54 -15.90
N ASN A 465 -9.98 4.67 -14.56
CA ASN A 465 -8.75 4.77 -13.75
C ASN A 465 -8.08 3.42 -13.49
N TRP A 466 -8.85 2.36 -13.34
CA TRP A 466 -8.32 1.08 -12.85
C TRP A 466 -7.19 0.51 -13.72
N PRO A 467 -7.29 0.45 -15.08
CA PRO A 467 -6.22 -0.07 -15.92
C PRO A 467 -4.91 0.70 -15.76
N ILE A 468 -5.00 2.03 -15.68
CA ILE A 468 -3.84 2.92 -15.51
C ILE A 468 -3.15 2.64 -14.17
N GLN A 469 -3.93 2.62 -13.09
CA GLN A 469 -3.40 2.42 -11.73
C GLN A 469 -2.90 1.00 -11.48
N ALA A 470 -3.54 -0.01 -12.08
CA ALA A 470 -3.15 -1.41 -11.97
C ALA A 470 -1.85 -1.68 -12.75
N VAL A 471 -1.73 -1.20 -14.00
CA VAL A 471 -0.46 -1.28 -14.75
C VAL A 471 0.66 -0.50 -14.05
N GLY A 472 0.37 0.65 -13.44
CA GLY A 472 1.35 1.38 -12.61
C GLY A 472 1.83 0.58 -11.39
N ALA A 473 0.95 -0.22 -10.78
CA ALA A 473 1.32 -1.19 -9.75
C ALA A 473 2.13 -2.36 -10.31
N ASP A 474 1.81 -2.89 -11.50
CA ASP A 474 2.57 -3.97 -12.16
C ASP A 474 4.01 -3.53 -12.44
N ILE A 475 4.19 -2.30 -12.94
CA ILE A 475 5.49 -1.65 -13.16
C ILE A 475 6.27 -1.50 -11.85
N LEU A 476 5.64 -0.95 -10.81
CA LEU A 476 6.30 -0.78 -9.51
C LEU A 476 6.71 -2.13 -8.89
N ARG A 477 5.83 -3.14 -8.96
CA ARG A 477 6.11 -4.49 -8.44
C ARG A 477 7.31 -5.12 -9.13
N LYS A 478 7.36 -5.04 -10.47
CA LYS A 478 8.52 -5.52 -11.24
C LYS A 478 9.78 -4.76 -10.88
N ALA A 479 9.73 -3.42 -10.87
CA ALA A 479 10.88 -2.58 -10.53
C ALA A 479 11.49 -2.89 -9.15
N VAL A 480 10.64 -3.05 -8.12
CA VAL A 480 11.08 -3.41 -6.75
C VAL A 480 11.74 -4.81 -6.73
N MET A 481 11.20 -5.80 -7.45
CA MET A 481 11.81 -7.14 -7.52
C MET A 481 13.14 -7.10 -8.27
N ASP A 482 13.19 -6.45 -9.43
CA ASP A 482 14.39 -6.35 -10.24
C ASP A 482 15.53 -5.65 -9.45
N CYS A 483 15.19 -4.60 -8.68
CA CYS A 483 16.15 -3.91 -7.83
C CYS A 483 16.64 -4.74 -6.62
N ASP A 484 15.74 -5.37 -5.84
CA ASP A 484 16.15 -6.19 -4.68
C ASP A 484 16.92 -7.45 -5.13
N ASN A 485 16.57 -8.03 -6.30
CA ASN A 485 17.33 -9.12 -6.93
C ASN A 485 18.73 -8.68 -7.40
N ALA A 486 18.88 -7.42 -7.83
CA ALA A 486 20.17 -6.83 -8.21
C ALA A 486 21.04 -6.43 -7.00
N GLY A 487 20.58 -6.67 -5.76
CA GLY A 487 21.29 -6.33 -4.53
C GLY A 487 21.08 -4.89 -4.05
N LEU A 488 20.29 -4.08 -4.75
CA LEU A 488 20.02 -2.70 -4.35
C LEU A 488 19.17 -2.65 -3.08
N ARG A 489 19.56 -1.76 -2.15
CA ARG A 489 18.97 -1.70 -0.80
C ARG A 489 17.66 -0.88 -0.80
N VAL A 490 16.60 -1.47 -1.33
CA VAL A 490 15.23 -0.90 -1.35
C VAL A 490 14.70 -0.72 0.08
N LEU A 491 14.23 0.47 0.44
CA LEU A 491 13.66 0.79 1.76
C LEU A 491 12.13 0.87 1.78
N ALA A 492 11.50 1.36 0.70
CA ALA A 492 10.04 1.40 0.60
C ALA A 492 9.56 1.65 -0.84
N PRO A 493 8.50 0.97 -1.31
CA PRO A 493 7.67 1.45 -2.40
C PRO A 493 6.76 2.60 -1.93
N LEU A 494 6.64 3.64 -2.76
CA LEU A 494 5.99 4.92 -2.43
C LEU A 494 5.04 5.35 -3.57
N HIS A 495 3.87 4.73 -3.70
CA HIS A 495 2.93 4.94 -4.82
C HIS A 495 3.54 4.62 -6.20
N ASP A 496 4.15 5.60 -6.84
CA ASP A 496 4.86 5.59 -8.13
C ASP A 496 6.39 5.69 -7.96
N ALA A 497 6.90 5.90 -6.74
CA ALA A 497 8.32 5.99 -6.44
C ALA A 497 8.88 4.78 -5.66
N ILE A 498 10.21 4.65 -5.63
CA ILE A 498 10.95 3.70 -4.79
C ILE A 498 12.02 4.46 -4.00
N MET A 499 12.06 4.25 -2.68
CA MET A 499 13.12 4.74 -1.79
C MET A 499 14.21 3.68 -1.65
N PHE A 500 15.47 4.12 -1.68
CA PHE A 500 16.66 3.30 -1.57
C PHE A 500 17.65 3.91 -0.55
N GLU A 501 18.62 3.09 -0.15
CA GLU A 501 19.79 3.48 0.61
C GLU A 501 21.07 3.02 -0.10
N SER A 502 22.15 3.80 0.01
CA SER A 502 23.48 3.45 -0.46
C SER A 502 24.55 3.98 0.49
N SER A 503 25.77 3.43 0.42
CA SER A 503 27.01 4.14 0.83
C SER A 503 27.14 5.49 0.11
N ILE A 504 27.90 6.43 0.68
CA ILE A 504 28.27 7.68 0.01
C ILE A 504 29.14 7.40 -1.22
N GLU A 505 29.97 6.37 -1.15
CA GLU A 505 30.93 6.00 -2.20
C GLU A 505 30.25 5.45 -3.45
N ASP A 506 29.23 4.59 -3.31
CA ASP A 506 28.64 3.85 -4.44
C ASP A 506 27.31 4.43 -4.95
N HIS A 507 26.79 5.52 -4.34
CA HIS A 507 25.42 5.97 -4.58
C HIS A 507 25.12 6.32 -6.04
N GLU A 508 26.05 6.94 -6.78
CA GLU A 508 25.86 7.27 -8.19
C GLU A 508 25.69 6.02 -9.07
N VAL A 509 26.47 4.97 -8.80
CA VAL A 509 26.38 3.67 -9.49
C VAL A 509 25.04 3.00 -9.18
N HIS A 510 24.66 2.96 -7.91
CA HIS A 510 23.38 2.39 -7.48
C HIS A 510 22.17 3.17 -8.02
N ILE A 511 22.25 4.49 -8.15
CA ILE A 511 21.22 5.33 -8.78
C ILE A 511 21.09 4.98 -10.26
N HIS A 512 22.19 4.94 -11.00
CA HIS A 512 22.16 4.63 -12.44
C HIS A 512 21.62 3.22 -12.72
N GLN A 513 22.03 2.24 -11.89
CA GLN A 513 21.52 0.88 -11.94
C GLN A 513 20.02 0.82 -11.63
N ALA A 514 19.58 1.48 -10.56
CA ALA A 514 18.16 1.54 -10.17
C ALA A 514 17.30 2.22 -11.25
N GLN A 515 17.76 3.33 -11.82
CA GLN A 515 17.11 4.01 -12.94
C GLN A 515 16.96 3.09 -14.14
N THR A 516 18.02 2.36 -14.51
CA THR A 516 18.00 1.40 -15.62
C THR A 516 16.98 0.29 -15.39
N LEU A 517 16.95 -0.30 -14.18
CA LEU A 517 16.01 -1.36 -13.83
C LEU A 517 14.56 -0.88 -13.80
N MET A 518 14.31 0.33 -13.26
CA MET A 518 12.98 0.96 -13.27
C MET A 518 12.49 1.26 -14.69
N VAL A 519 13.32 1.87 -15.55
CA VAL A 519 12.97 2.10 -16.96
C VAL A 519 12.66 0.78 -17.67
N ASN A 520 13.44 -0.27 -17.45
CA ASN A 520 13.20 -1.59 -18.04
C ASN A 520 11.92 -2.26 -17.50
N ALA A 521 11.58 -2.06 -16.22
CA ALA A 521 10.32 -2.52 -15.64
C ALA A 521 9.10 -1.82 -16.26
N ALA A 522 9.21 -0.53 -16.59
CA ALA A 522 8.18 0.19 -17.34
C ALA A 522 8.05 -0.35 -18.78
N LYS A 523 9.17 -0.44 -19.51
CA LYS A 523 9.22 -0.97 -20.89
C LYS A 523 8.57 -2.34 -21.04
N HIS A 524 8.83 -3.24 -20.09
CA HIS A 524 8.28 -4.59 -20.07
C HIS A 524 6.74 -4.64 -20.11
N TRP A 525 6.06 -3.70 -19.45
CA TRP A 525 4.60 -3.62 -19.42
C TRP A 525 4.00 -2.66 -20.46
N LEU A 526 4.83 -1.80 -21.06
CA LEU A 526 4.41 -0.70 -21.95
C LEU A 526 4.97 -0.81 -23.37
N SER A 527 5.22 -2.03 -23.87
CA SER A 527 5.70 -2.28 -25.24
C SER A 527 6.95 -1.45 -25.60
N ASP A 528 7.98 -1.56 -24.77
CA ASP A 528 9.26 -0.82 -24.86
C ASP A 528 9.18 0.71 -24.71
N PHE A 529 8.01 1.27 -24.37
CA PHE A 529 7.89 2.69 -24.02
C PHE A 529 8.55 2.99 -22.65
N PRO A 530 9.53 3.90 -22.58
CA PRO A 530 10.17 4.26 -21.33
C PRO A 530 9.35 5.29 -20.56
N LEU A 531 9.14 5.05 -19.26
CA LEU A 531 8.72 6.10 -18.33
C LEU A 531 9.96 6.85 -17.81
N ARG A 532 9.86 8.16 -17.70
CA ARG A 532 10.93 9.03 -17.18
C ARG A 532 10.98 8.96 -15.67
N LEU A 533 12.16 9.23 -15.10
CA LEU A 533 12.40 9.21 -13.65
C LEU A 533 12.95 10.57 -13.19
N ASP A 534 12.39 11.10 -12.11
CA ASP A 534 13.01 12.14 -11.30
C ASP A 534 13.77 11.49 -10.13
N THR A 535 14.84 12.12 -9.66
CA THR A 535 15.69 11.62 -8.57
C THR A 535 15.77 12.65 -7.45
N GLN A 536 15.43 12.26 -6.23
CA GLN A 536 15.66 13.04 -5.02
C GLN A 536 16.80 12.40 -4.21
N LEU A 537 17.78 13.21 -3.80
CA LEU A 537 18.89 12.81 -2.93
C LEU A 537 18.71 13.40 -1.52
N VAL A 538 19.14 12.65 -0.50
CA VAL A 538 19.26 13.11 0.88
C VAL A 538 20.58 12.60 1.47
N PHE A 539 21.47 13.52 1.80
CA PHE A 539 22.76 13.26 2.43
C PHE A 539 22.69 13.36 3.97
N PRO A 540 23.69 12.86 4.72
CA PRO A 540 23.75 12.99 6.17
C PRO A 540 23.56 14.44 6.65
N GLY A 541 22.63 14.62 7.60
CA GLY A 541 22.22 15.94 8.11
C GLY A 541 21.06 16.59 7.34
N GLN A 542 20.68 16.06 6.18
CA GLN A 542 19.46 16.45 5.46
C GLN A 542 18.29 15.51 5.83
N THR A 543 17.07 15.83 5.38
CA THR A 543 15.89 14.99 5.58
C THR A 543 15.03 14.93 4.33
N LEU A 544 14.06 14.00 4.26
CA LEU A 544 13.03 14.00 3.21
C LEU A 544 11.96 15.10 3.38
N CYS A 545 12.09 16.02 4.36
CA CYS A 545 11.20 17.15 4.47
C CYS A 545 11.39 18.10 3.27
N PRO A 546 10.34 18.44 2.50
CA PRO A 546 10.45 19.39 1.40
C PRO A 546 10.97 20.75 1.89
N THR A 547 11.84 21.39 1.11
CA THR A 547 12.46 22.68 1.46
C THR A 547 11.47 23.83 1.66
N ASN A 548 10.26 23.71 1.10
CA ASN A 548 9.15 24.66 1.27
C ASN A 548 8.17 24.29 2.41
N VAL A 549 8.57 23.40 3.32
CA VAL A 549 7.80 22.95 4.48
C VAL A 549 8.68 22.94 5.73
N THR A 550 8.27 23.69 6.76
CA THR A 550 8.90 23.67 8.08
C THR A 550 8.73 22.27 8.71
N GLY A 551 9.82 21.52 8.86
CA GLY A 551 9.82 20.18 9.42
C GLY A 551 9.69 20.17 10.95
N LEU A 552 9.21 19.06 11.53
CA LEU A 552 9.00 18.95 12.98
C LEU A 552 10.29 19.21 13.80
N LYS A 553 11.46 18.90 13.24
CA LYS A 553 12.77 19.16 13.85
C LYS A 553 12.99 20.63 14.23
N HIS A 554 12.44 21.58 13.46
CA HIS A 554 12.55 23.02 13.73
C HIS A 554 11.93 23.39 15.09
N PHE A 555 10.76 22.82 15.39
CA PHE A 555 9.95 23.14 16.56
C PHE A 555 10.41 22.46 17.85
N VAL A 556 11.31 21.46 17.76
CA VAL A 556 11.98 20.86 18.93
C VAL A 556 13.26 21.62 19.30
N GLY A 557 13.96 22.18 18.31
CA GLY A 557 15.21 22.93 18.54
C GLY A 557 15.08 24.15 19.46
N ALA A 558 13.92 24.81 19.45
CA ALA A 558 13.60 25.93 20.34
C ALA A 558 13.62 25.55 21.84
N SER A 559 13.29 24.29 22.16
CA SER A 559 13.35 23.77 23.53
C SER A 559 14.76 23.32 23.92
N LEU A 560 15.50 22.70 22.99
CA LEU A 560 16.86 22.19 23.22
C LEU A 560 17.89 23.30 23.51
N ALA A 561 17.72 24.51 22.95
CA ALA A 561 18.56 25.66 23.28
C ALA A 561 18.44 26.08 24.76
N ASN A 562 17.23 26.02 25.32
CA ASN A 562 16.95 26.34 26.73
C ASN A 562 17.42 25.26 27.71
N LEU A 563 17.69 24.03 27.23
CA LEU A 563 18.22 22.92 28.04
C LEU A 563 19.75 22.83 28.02
N ARG A 564 20.43 23.38 27.00
CA ARG A 564 21.90 23.49 26.97
C ARG A 564 22.44 24.77 27.60
N GLY A 565 21.56 25.67 28.03
CA GLY A 565 21.88 26.95 28.71
C GLY A 565 21.47 27.01 30.18
N LYS A 566 21.28 25.85 30.85
CA LYS A 566 20.94 25.73 32.27
C LYS A 566 21.88 24.76 32.98
#